data_AF-A0A8S3I4Y7-F1
#
_entry.id   AF-A0A8S3I4Y7-F1
#
_cell.length_a   1.000
_cell.length_b   1.000
_cell.length_c   1.000
_cell.angle_alpha   90.00
_cell.angle_beta   90.00
_cell.angle_gamma   90.00
#
_symmetry.space_group_name_H-M   'P 1'
#
loop_
_entity.id
_entity.type
_entity.pdbx_description
1 polymer ?
#
loop_
_entity_poly.entity_id
_entity_poly.type
_entity_poly.pdbx_seq_one_letter_code
_entity_poly.pdbx_strand_id
1 'polypeptide(L)'
;MATGSSVIQKSLSFEQIFDIVKKNEKARFDEVYRTLLVKPDDFTTIPDNDNYSILHYLVINGALDLFNRIIAIPNIHFILLTQTATKPRKDALQLAIDNQTKSSDHKKLYETINRLV
;
A
#
# COMPACT_ATOMS: atom_id res chain seq x y z
N MET A 1 -4.11 -27.78 31.65
CA MET A 1 -3.13 -26.67 31.71
C MET A 1 -2.71 -26.34 30.29
N ALA A 2 -2.85 -25.07 29.92
CA ALA A 2 -2.60 -24.58 28.58
C ALA A 2 -1.10 -24.50 28.26
N THR A 3 -0.72 -24.89 27.05
CA THR A 3 0.44 -24.31 26.38
C THR A 3 -0.02 -23.92 24.99
N GLY A 4 -0.57 -22.71 24.88
CA GLY A 4 -0.75 -22.04 23.61
C GLY A 4 0.61 -21.78 23.02
N SER A 5 1.01 -22.59 22.03
CA SER A 5 2.10 -22.24 21.13
C SER A 5 1.65 -20.98 20.38
N SER A 6 2.10 -19.82 20.86
CA SER A 6 2.02 -18.58 20.10
C SER A 6 2.81 -18.81 18.81
N VAL A 7 2.10 -19.11 17.73
CA VAL A 7 2.64 -19.04 16.38
C VAL A 7 2.95 -17.57 16.16
N ILE A 8 4.16 -17.14 16.49
CA ILE A 8 4.66 -15.83 16.10
C ILE A 8 4.77 -15.90 14.58
N GLN A 9 3.69 -15.54 13.90
CA GLN A 9 3.68 -15.40 12.46
C GLN A 9 4.71 -14.33 12.12
N LYS A 10 5.83 -14.74 11.53
CA LYS A 10 6.97 -13.85 11.25
C LYS A 10 6.50 -12.74 10.32
N SER A 11 6.33 -11.53 10.87
CA SER A 11 5.98 -10.34 10.10
C SER A 11 7.09 -10.03 9.10
N LEU A 12 6.72 -9.55 7.92
CA LEU A 12 7.69 -9.10 6.93
C LEU A 12 8.47 -7.88 7.44
N SER A 13 9.72 -7.72 6.99
CA SER A 13 10.45 -6.44 7.14
C SER A 13 9.89 -5.40 6.17
N PHE A 14 10.17 -4.12 6.42
CA PHE A 14 9.75 -3.03 5.53
C PHE A 14 10.25 -3.26 4.10
N GLU A 15 11.53 -3.62 3.94
CA GLU A 15 12.18 -3.87 2.66
C GLU A 15 11.51 -5.01 1.90
N GLN A 16 11.12 -6.07 2.61
CA GLN A 16 10.41 -7.20 2.01
C GLN A 16 9.03 -6.77 1.50
N ILE A 17 8.27 -6.02 2.30
CA ILE A 17 6.97 -5.49 1.88
C ILE A 17 7.13 -4.60 0.64
N PHE A 18 8.10 -3.69 0.70
CA PHE A 18 8.38 -2.74 -0.36
C PHE A 18 8.71 -3.45 -1.67
N ASP A 19 9.60 -4.45 -1.64
CA ASP A 19 9.99 -5.22 -2.81
C ASP A 19 8.82 -6.01 -3.41
N ILE A 20 8.00 -6.68 -2.57
CA ILE A 20 6.81 -7.44 -3.00
C ILE A 20 5.84 -6.51 -3.74
N VAL A 21 5.55 -5.35 -3.17
CA VAL A 21 4.60 -4.38 -3.74
C VAL A 21 5.16 -3.76 -5.01
N LYS A 22 6.43 -3.38 -5.01
CA LYS A 22 7.13 -2.79 -6.17
C LYS A 22 7.15 -3.75 -7.37
N LYS A 23 7.39 -5.04 -7.13
CA LYS A 23 7.35 -6.11 -8.14
C LYS A 23 5.95 -6.61 -8.47
N ASN A 24 4.92 -6.12 -7.76
CA ASN A 24 3.53 -6.55 -7.89
C ASN A 24 3.33 -8.07 -7.69
N GLU A 25 4.02 -8.66 -6.71
CA GLU A 25 3.96 -10.09 -6.38
C GLU A 25 2.64 -10.45 -5.67
N LYS A 26 1.53 -10.49 -6.44
CA LYS A 26 0.16 -10.66 -5.91
C LYS A 26 -0.03 -11.86 -4.99
N ALA A 27 0.71 -12.95 -5.23
CA ALA A 27 0.66 -14.17 -4.42
C ALA A 27 1.01 -13.94 -2.93
N ARG A 28 1.71 -12.83 -2.62
CA ARG A 28 2.19 -12.50 -1.27
C ARG A 28 1.43 -11.33 -0.64
N PHE A 29 0.39 -10.82 -1.29
CA PHE A 29 -0.36 -9.66 -0.78
C PHE A 29 -1.07 -9.92 0.55
N ASP A 30 -1.40 -11.17 0.87
CA ASP A 30 -1.93 -11.53 2.18
C ASP A 30 -0.92 -11.32 3.32
N GLU A 31 0.35 -11.67 3.10
CA GLU A 31 1.43 -11.44 4.07
C GLU A 31 1.69 -9.95 4.25
N VAL A 32 1.67 -9.20 3.14
CA VAL A 32 1.81 -7.73 3.14
C VAL A 32 0.68 -7.09 3.94
N TYR A 33 -0.58 -7.43 3.63
CA TYR A 33 -1.75 -6.88 4.33
C TYR A 33 -1.67 -7.12 5.84
N ARG A 34 -1.35 -8.36 6.27
CA ARG A 34 -1.21 -8.71 7.69
C ARG A 34 -0.09 -7.94 8.38
N THR A 35 1.01 -7.66 7.68
CA THR A 35 2.13 -6.92 8.26
C THR A 35 1.81 -5.42 8.36
N LEU A 36 1.20 -4.83 7.34
CA LEU A 36 0.83 -3.40 7.34
C LEU A 36 -0.28 -3.09 8.37
N LEU A 37 -1.10 -4.08 8.74
CA LEU A 37 -2.06 -3.94 9.85
C LEU A 37 -1.39 -3.61 11.19
N VAL A 38 -0.17 -4.08 11.42
CA VAL A 38 0.58 -3.85 12.67
C VAL A 38 1.65 -2.78 12.53
N LYS A 39 1.96 -2.34 11.30
CA LYS A 39 2.92 -1.28 10.98
C LYS A 39 2.33 -0.33 9.92
N PRO A 40 1.33 0.47 10.30
CA PRO A 40 0.60 1.32 9.35
C PRO A 40 1.47 2.43 8.73
N ASP A 41 2.46 2.92 9.47
CA ASP A 41 3.34 4.03 9.06
C ASP A 41 4.26 3.66 7.88
N ASP A 42 4.52 2.35 7.67
CA ASP A 42 5.30 1.86 6.53
C ASP A 42 4.64 2.23 5.18
N PHE A 43 3.32 2.44 5.17
CA PHE A 43 2.56 2.64 3.93
C PHE A 43 2.93 3.92 3.17
N THR A 44 3.22 4.99 3.91
CA THR A 44 3.60 6.31 3.38
C THR A 44 5.10 6.55 3.45
N THR A 45 5.84 5.68 4.14
CA THR A 45 7.31 5.75 4.22
C THR A 45 7.95 5.57 2.84
N ILE A 46 8.83 6.49 2.47
CA ILE A 46 9.64 6.44 1.25
C ILE A 46 11.07 6.06 1.66
N PRO A 47 11.63 4.95 1.17
CA PRO A 47 13.02 4.61 1.44
C PRO A 47 13.97 5.63 0.81
N ASP A 48 15.13 5.86 1.45
CA ASP A 48 16.11 6.88 1.03
C ASP A 48 16.52 6.79 -0.45
N ASN A 49 16.59 5.56 -0.97
CA ASN A 49 17.02 5.24 -2.33
C ASN A 49 15.86 5.10 -3.34
N ASP A 50 14.65 5.54 -2.98
CA ASP A 50 13.48 5.50 -3.85
C ASP A 50 12.77 6.86 -3.89
N ASN A 51 11.86 7.01 -4.86
CA ASN A 51 11.05 8.20 -5.03
C ASN A 51 9.60 7.99 -4.62
N TYR A 52 9.20 6.74 -4.38
CA TYR A 52 7.82 6.33 -4.17
C TYR A 52 7.71 5.44 -2.93
N SER A 53 6.64 5.63 -2.16
CA SER A 53 6.28 4.74 -1.04
C SER A 53 5.51 3.50 -1.52
N ILE A 54 5.17 2.60 -0.60
CA ILE A 54 4.28 1.45 -0.84
C ILE A 54 2.97 1.90 -1.49
N LEU A 55 2.31 2.96 -0.97
CA LEU A 55 1.08 3.51 -1.54
C LEU A 55 1.20 3.78 -3.04
N HIS A 56 2.25 4.49 -3.42
CA HIS A 56 2.47 4.91 -4.79
C HIS A 56 2.67 3.71 -5.71
N TYR A 57 3.42 2.69 -5.29
CA TYR A 57 3.60 1.48 -6.07
C TYR A 57 2.32 0.67 -6.23
N LEU A 58 1.41 0.66 -5.25
CA LEU A 58 0.09 0.04 -5.41
C LEU A 58 -0.70 0.71 -6.53
N VAL A 59 -0.63 2.05 -6.63
CA VAL A 59 -1.28 2.83 -7.68
C VAL A 59 -0.62 2.59 -9.04
N ILE A 60 0.71 2.67 -9.11
CA ILE A 60 1.49 2.49 -10.35
C ILE A 60 1.28 1.09 -10.95
N ASN A 61 1.16 0.07 -10.10
CA ASN A 61 1.06 -1.33 -10.51
C ASN A 61 -0.38 -1.80 -10.73
N GLY A 62 -1.39 -0.98 -10.43
CA GLY A 62 -2.78 -1.39 -10.54
C GLY A 62 -3.16 -2.44 -9.48
N ALA A 63 -2.56 -2.41 -8.29
CA ALA A 63 -2.75 -3.40 -7.23
C ALA A 63 -4.06 -3.17 -6.45
N LEU A 64 -5.18 -3.13 -7.17
CA LEU A 64 -6.51 -2.78 -6.67
C LEU A 64 -6.94 -3.62 -5.45
N ASP A 65 -6.70 -4.94 -5.48
CA ASP A 65 -7.16 -5.85 -4.43
C ASP A 65 -6.50 -5.53 -3.07
N LEU A 66 -5.19 -5.32 -3.07
CA LEU A 66 -4.47 -4.98 -1.84
C LEU A 66 -4.81 -3.56 -1.40
N PHE A 67 -4.91 -2.61 -2.33
CA PHE A 67 -5.32 -1.24 -2.03
C PHE A 67 -6.69 -1.20 -1.34
N ASN A 68 -7.70 -1.86 -1.90
CA ASN A 68 -9.06 -1.89 -1.34
C ASN A 68 -9.12 -2.50 0.06
N ARG A 69 -8.32 -3.53 0.33
CA ARG A 69 -8.24 -4.12 1.67
C ARG A 69 -7.65 -3.15 2.68
N ILE A 70 -6.64 -2.39 2.27
CA ILE A 70 -5.91 -1.48 3.13
C ILE A 70 -6.76 -0.24 3.46
N ILE A 71 -7.40 0.38 2.45
CA ILE A 71 -8.23 1.58 2.66
C ILE A 71 -9.46 1.32 3.54
N ALA A 72 -9.91 0.05 3.64
CA ALA A 72 -11.03 -0.32 4.48
C ALA A 72 -10.69 -0.29 5.98
N ILE A 73 -9.41 -0.15 6.35
CA ILE A 73 -8.98 -0.06 7.75
C ILE A 73 -9.06 1.42 8.20
N PRO A 74 -9.86 1.77 9.22
CA PRO A 74 -10.08 3.18 9.60
C PRO A 74 -8.81 3.98 9.91
N ASN A 75 -7.86 3.39 10.64
CA ASN A 75 -6.60 4.06 10.99
C ASN A 75 -5.71 4.26 9.76
N ILE A 76 -5.70 3.30 8.84
CA ILE A 76 -4.93 3.43 7.60
C ILE A 76 -5.55 4.50 6.73
N HIS A 77 -6.87 4.49 6.54
CA HIS A 77 -7.58 5.47 5.73
C HIS A 77 -7.19 6.91 6.14
N PHE A 78 -7.14 7.20 7.44
CA PHE A 78 -6.69 8.51 7.91
C PHE A 78 -5.24 8.85 7.48
N ILE A 79 -4.32 7.89 7.57
CA ILE A 79 -2.91 8.05 7.12
C ILE A 79 -2.82 8.30 5.61
N LEU A 80 -3.75 7.77 4.82
CA LEU A 80 -3.77 8.02 3.36
C LEU A 80 -4.20 9.43 2.99
N LEU A 81 -5.09 10.02 3.79
CA LEU A 81 -5.63 11.35 3.57
C LEU A 81 -4.69 12.45 4.05
N THR A 82 -3.75 12.12 4.94
CA THR A 82 -2.75 13.07 5.40
C THR A 82 -1.62 13.13 4.37
N GLN A 83 -1.52 14.26 3.66
CA GLN A 83 -0.39 14.53 2.77
C GLN A 83 0.91 14.39 3.57
N THR A 84 1.77 13.46 3.19
CA THR A 84 3.04 13.24 3.87
C THR A 84 4.22 13.36 2.90
N ALA A 85 5.14 14.24 3.30
CA ALA A 85 6.50 14.47 2.80
C ALA A 85 6.75 15.30 1.51
N THR A 86 7.98 15.86 1.47
CA THR A 86 8.60 16.70 0.42
C THR A 86 8.97 15.96 -0.86
N LYS A 87 8.87 14.62 -0.82
CA LYS A 87 8.83 13.68 -1.93
C LYS A 87 7.60 12.79 -1.66
N PRO A 88 6.95 12.21 -2.67
CA PRO A 88 7.30 12.13 -4.10
C PRO A 88 7.06 13.43 -4.88
N ARG A 89 7.54 13.50 -6.13
CA ARG A 89 7.16 14.58 -7.08
C ARG A 89 5.69 14.54 -7.50
N LYS A 90 5.05 13.37 -7.38
CA LYS A 90 3.64 13.13 -7.71
C LYS A 90 2.97 12.36 -6.59
N ASP A 91 1.88 12.89 -6.07
CA ASP A 91 1.06 12.19 -5.08
C ASP A 91 0.28 11.01 -5.69
N ALA A 92 -0.41 10.24 -4.84
CA ALA A 92 -1.19 9.08 -5.25
C ALA A 92 -2.32 9.42 -6.25
N LEU A 93 -2.97 10.59 -6.15
CA LEU A 93 -4.02 11.01 -7.07
C LEU A 93 -3.45 11.32 -8.46
N GLN A 94 -2.35 12.06 -8.52
CA GLN A 94 -1.66 12.39 -9.77
C GLN A 94 -1.19 11.12 -10.49
N LEU A 95 -0.61 10.17 -9.74
CA LEU A 95 -0.27 8.87 -10.30
C LEU A 95 -1.52 8.11 -10.76
N ALA A 96 -2.62 8.14 -10.01
CA ALA A 96 -3.84 7.46 -10.43
C ALA A 96 -4.38 8.04 -11.75
N ILE A 97 -4.38 9.37 -11.91
CA ILE A 97 -4.76 10.07 -13.15
C ILE A 97 -3.89 9.64 -14.32
N ASP A 98 -2.56 9.62 -14.14
CA ASP A 98 -1.60 9.21 -15.19
C ASP A 98 -1.80 7.76 -15.65
N ASN A 99 -2.30 6.90 -14.76
CA ASN A 99 -2.40 5.47 -15.00
C ASN A 99 -3.84 4.98 -15.29
N GLN A 100 -4.87 5.82 -15.14
CA GLN A 100 -6.30 5.43 -15.15
C GLN A 100 -6.76 4.69 -16.42
N THR A 101 -6.04 4.84 -17.53
CA THR A 101 -6.38 4.19 -18.82
C THR A 101 -5.61 2.90 -19.08
N LYS A 102 -4.64 2.52 -18.22
CA LYS A 102 -3.77 1.36 -18.43
C LYS A 102 -4.48 0.01 -18.29
N SER A 103 -5.42 -0.10 -17.35
CA SER A 103 -6.25 -1.29 -17.17
C SER A 103 -7.54 -0.97 -16.42
N SER A 104 -8.47 -1.92 -16.37
CA SER A 104 -9.68 -1.81 -15.54
C SER A 104 -9.36 -1.58 -14.05
N ASP A 105 -8.28 -2.17 -13.56
CA ASP A 105 -7.88 -2.03 -12.15
C ASP A 105 -7.35 -0.62 -11.87
N HIS A 106 -6.56 -0.06 -12.78
CA HIS A 106 -6.10 1.33 -12.65
C HIS A 106 -7.25 2.33 -12.72
N LYS A 107 -8.23 2.09 -13.60
CA LYS A 107 -9.44 2.92 -13.67
C LYS A 107 -10.18 2.92 -12.34
N LYS A 108 -10.40 1.74 -11.75
CA LYS A 108 -11.07 1.61 -10.44
C LYS A 108 -10.25 2.23 -9.31
N LEU A 109 -8.93 2.11 -9.33
CA LEU A 109 -8.06 2.80 -8.37
C LEU A 109 -8.21 4.31 -8.46
N TYR A 110 -8.17 4.88 -9.66
CA TYR A 110 -8.44 6.30 -9.86
C TYR A 110 -9.80 6.71 -9.33
N GLU A 111 -10.87 6.01 -9.72
CA GLU A 111 -12.22 6.32 -9.22
C GLU A 111 -12.33 6.21 -7.69
N THR A 112 -11.60 5.28 -7.08
CA THR A 112 -11.59 5.11 -5.62
C THR A 112 -10.83 6.25 -4.97
N ILE A 113 -9.59 6.52 -5.39
CA ILE A 113 -8.75 7.59 -4.84
C ILE A 113 -9.43 8.95 -4.99
N ASN A 114 -10.00 9.25 -6.17
CA ASN A 114 -10.71 10.49 -6.45
C ASN A 114 -11.97 10.70 -5.60
N ARG A 115 -12.47 9.69 -4.89
CA ARG A 115 -13.59 9.84 -3.93
C ARG A 115 -13.11 10.07 -2.50
N LEU A 116 -11.83 9.79 -2.21
CA LEU A 116 -11.24 9.91 -0.87
C LEU A 116 -10.67 11.32 -0.62
N VAL A 117 -10.17 11.98 -1.67
CA VAL A 117 -9.67 13.38 -1.69
C VAL A 117 -10.74 14.34 -2.17
#